data_AF-A0A1V5W7X2-F1
#
_entry.id   AF-A0A1V5W7X2-F1
#
_cell.length_a   1.000
_cell.length_b   1.000
_cell.length_c   1.000
_cell.angle_alpha   90.00
_cell.angle_beta   90.00
_cell.angle_gamma   90.00
#
_symmetry.space_group_name_H-M   'P 1'
#
loop_
_entity.id
_entity.type
_entity.pdbx_description
1 polymer ?
#
loop_
_entity_poly.entity_id
_entity_poly.type
_entity_poly.pdbx_seq_one_letter_code
_entity_poly.pdbx_strand_id
1 'polypeptide(L)'
;MEEEIKQGSGSGAEPGTLPEGTASEAEESKKGGSRSSSASFMSALEKSMESLSKTLATALEDRANVVMVRINDDALRHLDMLVEAEVTKSRSESAAFLISEGIRANEAFFARIEEITRQIAELREQLRQTMVTNE
;
A
#
# COMPACT_ATOMS: atom_id res chain seq x y z
N MET A 1 27.69 35.95 -36.34
CA MET A 1 26.76 36.44 -35.30
C MET A 1 26.43 35.26 -34.39
N GLU A 2 27.37 34.72 -33.60
CA GLU A 2 28.28 35.41 -32.65
C GLU A 2 27.46 36.34 -31.75
N GLU A 3 27.47 36.24 -30.42
CA GLU A 3 28.65 36.19 -29.56
C GLU A 3 28.43 35.39 -28.25
N GLU A 4 29.46 34.63 -27.87
CA GLU A 4 29.87 34.43 -26.47
C GLU A 4 30.32 35.77 -25.89
N ILE A 5 29.94 36.11 -24.65
CA ILE A 5 30.82 36.88 -23.77
C ILE A 5 30.83 36.28 -22.35
N LYS A 6 32.06 36.28 -21.85
CA LYS A 6 32.67 35.52 -20.77
C LYS A 6 33.15 36.51 -19.70
N GLN A 7 33.22 36.00 -18.47
CA GLN A 7 34.16 36.35 -17.37
C GLN A 7 33.96 37.57 -16.45
N GLY A 8 34.07 37.23 -15.15
CA GLY A 8 34.97 37.87 -14.17
C GLY A 8 34.25 38.68 -13.08
N SER A 9 34.66 38.75 -11.82
CA SER A 9 35.66 38.09 -10.96
C SER A 9 35.68 38.87 -9.63
N GLY A 10 35.98 38.22 -8.49
CA GLY A 10 36.36 38.88 -7.22
C GLY A 10 35.56 38.36 -6.02
N SER A 11 36.08 37.50 -5.14
CA SER A 11 37.21 37.57 -4.19
C SER A 11 36.81 38.12 -2.80
N GLY A 12 37.15 37.34 -1.75
CA GLY A 12 37.03 37.65 -0.31
C GLY A 12 36.53 36.43 0.47
N ALA A 13 37.37 35.53 1.01
CA ALA A 13 38.03 35.57 2.34
C ALA A 13 36.99 35.80 3.47
N GLU A 14 36.80 34.99 4.52
CA GLU A 14 37.64 34.06 5.31
C GLU A 14 36.67 33.33 6.31
N PRO A 15 37.11 32.45 7.23
CA PRO A 15 36.50 31.16 7.52
C PRO A 15 35.67 31.08 8.81
N GLY A 16 34.69 30.17 8.83
CA GLY A 16 33.87 29.85 10.00
C GLY A 16 34.33 28.55 10.66
N THR A 17 35.00 28.71 11.79
CA THR A 17 35.56 27.72 12.71
C THR A 17 34.53 26.71 13.22
N LEU A 18 34.81 25.41 13.11
CA LEU A 18 34.21 24.36 13.93
C LEU A 18 35.28 23.89 14.94
N PRO A 19 34.99 23.86 16.25
CA PRO A 19 35.99 23.56 17.26
C PRO A 19 36.32 22.06 17.32
N GLU A 20 37.63 21.79 17.37
CA GLU A 20 38.25 20.57 17.88
C GLU A 20 38.01 20.38 19.39
N GLY A 21 38.11 19.11 19.81
CA GLY A 21 38.28 18.71 21.21
C GLY A 21 36.98 18.16 21.81
N THR A 22 36.92 16.98 22.40
CA THR A 22 37.98 16.26 23.13
C THR A 22 37.65 14.78 23.18
N ALA A 23 38.59 13.93 22.76
CA ALA A 23 38.69 12.58 23.27
C ALA A 23 39.07 12.68 24.76
N SER A 24 38.24 12.12 25.64
CA SER A 24 38.65 11.80 27.01
C SER A 24 38.33 10.35 27.24
N GLU A 25 39.39 9.55 27.28
CA GLU A 25 39.41 8.28 27.97
C GLU A 25 39.02 8.52 29.44
N ALA A 26 38.24 7.61 29.99
CA ALA A 26 38.03 7.49 31.43
C ALA A 26 37.98 5.99 31.76
N GLU A 27 38.90 5.60 32.65
CA GLU A 27 39.09 4.25 33.14
C GLU A 27 37.91 3.71 33.99
N GLU A 28 37.83 2.39 33.90
CA GLU A 28 37.22 1.35 34.73
C GLU A 28 36.72 1.68 36.17
N SER A 29 35.46 1.30 36.47
CA SER A 29 35.15 0.59 37.74
C SER A 29 33.76 -0.08 37.82
N LYS A 30 33.81 -1.39 38.08
CA LYS A 30 32.86 -2.30 38.76
C LYS A 30 31.48 -1.77 39.22
N LYS A 31 30.40 -2.43 38.75
CA LYS A 31 29.56 -3.38 39.53
C LYS A 31 28.23 -3.70 38.80
N GLY A 32 27.92 -4.98 38.67
CA GLY A 32 26.58 -5.54 38.94
C GLY A 32 25.45 -5.31 37.92
N GLY A 33 24.91 -6.42 37.40
CA GLY A 33 23.47 -6.53 37.12
C GLY A 33 23.05 -6.62 35.64
N SER A 34 22.63 -7.82 35.23
CA SER A 34 21.68 -8.09 34.14
C SER A 34 22.10 -7.76 32.69
N ARG A 35 23.10 -8.45 32.15
CA ARG A 35 23.36 -8.52 30.69
C ARG A 35 22.48 -9.51 29.92
N SER A 36 21.57 -10.23 30.59
CA SER A 36 20.67 -11.22 29.95
C SER A 36 19.34 -10.61 29.49
N SER A 37 18.91 -9.49 30.08
CA SER A 37 17.61 -8.89 29.80
C SER A 37 17.60 -8.10 28.48
N SER A 38 18.63 -7.30 28.19
CA SER A 38 18.68 -6.47 26.97
C SER A 38 18.72 -7.28 25.68
N ALA A 39 19.46 -8.40 25.62
CA ALA A 39 19.47 -9.30 24.47
C ALA A 39 18.10 -9.98 24.25
N SER A 40 17.38 -10.26 25.33
CA SER A 40 16.02 -10.83 25.27
C SER A 40 15.00 -9.80 24.80
N PHE A 41 15.14 -8.53 25.21
CA PHE A 41 14.31 -7.42 24.71
C PHE A 41 14.63 -7.07 23.26
N MET A 42 15.91 -7.06 22.85
CA MET A 42 16.31 -6.80 21.46
C MET A 42 15.85 -7.91 20.53
N SER A 43 15.99 -9.18 20.93
CA SER A 43 15.45 -10.30 20.12
C SER A 43 13.92 -10.33 20.09
N ALA A 44 13.24 -9.88 21.16
CA ALA A 44 11.79 -9.72 21.15
C ALA A 44 11.34 -8.55 20.24
N LEU A 45 12.11 -7.46 20.21
CA LEU A 45 11.88 -6.33 19.31
C LEU A 45 12.14 -6.69 17.85
N GLU A 46 13.21 -7.42 17.55
CA GLU A 46 13.52 -7.93 16.21
C GLU A 46 12.43 -8.88 15.71
N LYS A 47 12.00 -9.83 16.55
CA LYS A 47 10.88 -10.74 16.21
C LYS A 47 9.56 -10.00 16.04
N SER A 48 9.34 -8.91 16.77
CA SER A 48 8.15 -8.07 16.63
C SER A 48 8.22 -7.21 15.37
N MET A 49 9.40 -6.72 15.00
CA MET A 49 9.61 -5.98 13.76
C MET A 49 9.48 -6.89 12.54
N GLU A 50 9.98 -8.13 12.63
CA GLU A 50 9.85 -9.15 11.57
C GLU A 50 8.42 -9.66 11.43
N SER A 51 7.67 -9.77 12.52
CA SER A 51 6.24 -10.11 12.46
C SER A 51 5.40 -8.97 11.88
N LEU A 52 5.66 -7.72 12.27
CA LEU A 52 4.98 -6.54 11.71
C LEU A 52 5.33 -6.33 10.23
N SER A 53 6.59 -6.54 9.83
CA SER A 53 7.01 -6.45 8.43
C SER A 53 6.37 -7.56 7.59
N LYS A 54 6.29 -8.78 8.13
CA LYS A 54 5.62 -9.91 7.46
C LYS A 54 4.11 -9.69 7.35
N THR A 55 3.45 -9.20 8.40
CA THR A 55 2.01 -8.89 8.34
C THR A 55 1.72 -7.71 7.40
N LEU A 56 2.56 -6.67 7.36
CA LEU A 56 2.42 -5.60 6.37
C LEU A 56 2.70 -6.08 4.95
N ALA A 57 3.71 -6.94 4.74
CA ALA A 57 3.96 -7.54 3.44
C ALA A 57 2.79 -8.42 2.99
N THR A 58 2.23 -9.25 3.88
CA THR A 58 1.06 -10.08 3.60
C THR A 58 -0.23 -9.26 3.40
N ALA A 59 -0.39 -8.13 4.11
CA ALA A 59 -1.51 -7.20 3.92
C ALA A 59 -1.37 -6.34 2.65
N LEU A 60 -0.15 -6.07 2.19
CA LEU A 60 0.11 -5.45 0.88
C LEU A 60 -0.01 -6.47 -0.27
N GLU A 61 0.17 -7.75 0.02
CA GLU A 61 -0.17 -8.89 -0.86
C GLU A 61 -1.67 -9.23 -0.86
N ASP A 62 -2.49 -8.52 -0.06
CA ASP A 62 -3.95 -8.68 -0.07
C ASP A 62 -4.44 -8.29 -1.46
N ARG A 63 -4.72 -9.33 -2.26
CA ARG A 63 -4.63 -9.24 -3.70
C ARG A 63 -5.68 -8.30 -4.25
N ALA A 64 -5.26 -7.10 -4.66
CA ALA A 64 -6.08 -6.27 -5.53
C ALA A 64 -6.38 -7.08 -6.80
N ASN A 65 -7.64 -7.49 -6.97
CA ASN A 65 -8.07 -8.19 -8.16
C ASN A 65 -7.92 -7.24 -9.36
N VAL A 66 -7.03 -7.58 -10.29
CA VAL A 66 -6.80 -6.79 -11.50
C VAL A 66 -7.57 -7.41 -12.65
N VAL A 67 -8.44 -6.62 -13.27
CA VAL A 67 -9.17 -7.00 -14.48
C VAL A 67 -8.71 -6.09 -15.61
N MET A 68 -8.24 -6.67 -16.71
CA MET A 68 -8.04 -5.91 -17.96
C MET A 68 -9.34 -5.89 -18.74
N VAL A 69 -9.85 -4.69 -19.04
CA VAL A 69 -11.11 -4.48 -19.75
C VAL A 69 -10.86 -3.64 -21.00
N ARG A 70 -11.50 -4.01 -22.12
CA ARG A 70 -11.54 -3.16 -23.31
C ARG A 70 -12.61 -2.09 -23.11
N ILE A 71 -12.24 -0.84 -23.28
CA ILE A 71 -13.15 0.31 -23.17
C ILE A 71 -13.21 1.04 -24.52
N ASN A 72 -14.32 1.73 -24.76
CA ASN A 72 -14.47 2.60 -25.93
C ASN A 72 -13.80 3.96 -25.68
N ASP A 73 -13.59 4.72 -26.76
CA ASP A 73 -12.92 6.03 -26.69
C ASP A 73 -13.67 7.04 -25.81
N ASP A 74 -15.00 6.96 -25.78
CA ASP A 74 -15.82 7.87 -24.98
C ASP A 74 -15.67 7.59 -23.48
N ALA A 75 -15.73 6.33 -23.04
CA ALA A 75 -15.45 5.98 -21.66
C ALA A 75 -14.02 6.35 -21.26
N LEU A 76 -13.03 6.11 -22.13
CA LEU A 76 -11.65 6.51 -21.87
C LEU A 76 -11.54 8.02 -21.64
N ARG A 77 -12.20 8.83 -22.48
CA ARG A 77 -12.26 10.29 -22.31
C ARG A 77 -12.90 10.71 -20.99
N HIS A 78 -13.94 10.00 -20.53
CA HIS A 78 -14.55 10.25 -19.23
C HIS A 78 -13.63 9.90 -18.05
N LEU A 79 -12.87 8.80 -18.15
CA LEU A 79 -11.85 8.47 -17.15
C LEU A 79 -10.76 9.54 -17.11
N ASP A 80 -10.32 10.02 -18.28
CA ASP A 80 -9.33 11.10 -18.37
C ASP A 80 -9.82 12.39 -17.70
N MET A 81 -11.06 12.81 -17.96
CA MET A 81 -11.63 13.98 -17.28
C MET A 81 -11.66 13.83 -15.76
N LEU A 82 -11.88 12.62 -15.22
CA LEU A 82 -11.86 12.38 -13.77
C LEU A 82 -10.45 12.47 -13.18
N VAL A 83 -9.42 12.12 -13.96
CA VAL A 83 -8.02 12.27 -13.55
C VAL A 83 -7.59 13.74 -13.66
N GLU A 84 -7.92 14.40 -14.76
CA GLU A 84 -7.61 15.82 -15.01
C GLU A 84 -8.29 16.75 -14.00
N ALA A 85 -9.50 16.42 -13.55
CA ALA A 85 -10.21 17.15 -12.51
C ALA A 85 -9.74 16.81 -11.07
N GLU A 86 -8.67 16.01 -10.92
CA GLU A 86 -8.12 15.55 -9.65
C GLU A 86 -9.12 14.82 -8.73
N VAL A 87 -10.23 14.33 -9.30
CA VAL A 87 -11.21 13.50 -8.56
C VAL A 87 -10.59 12.15 -8.19
N THR A 88 -9.71 11.64 -9.05
CA THR A 88 -8.97 10.39 -8.86
C THR A 88 -7.52 10.55 -9.33
N LYS A 89 -6.59 9.74 -8.82
CA LYS A 89 -5.15 9.86 -9.11
C LYS A 89 -4.72 9.11 -10.37
N SER A 90 -5.53 8.18 -10.85
CA SER A 90 -5.22 7.34 -12.02
C SER A 90 -6.48 6.84 -12.72
N ARG A 91 -6.37 6.50 -14.01
CA ARG A 91 -7.49 5.94 -14.81
C ARG A 91 -8.06 4.65 -14.20
N SER A 92 -7.20 3.79 -13.64
CA SER A 92 -7.64 2.57 -12.95
C SER A 92 -8.44 2.86 -11.69
N GLU A 93 -8.08 3.92 -10.97
CA GLU A 93 -8.85 4.40 -9.81
C GLU A 93 -10.17 5.03 -10.25
N SER A 94 -10.19 5.82 -11.32
CA SER A 94 -11.43 6.34 -11.93
C SER A 94 -12.37 5.21 -12.33
N ALA A 95 -11.84 4.13 -12.93
CA ALA A 95 -12.62 2.96 -13.30
C ALA A 95 -13.17 2.24 -12.06
N ALA A 96 -12.34 2.02 -11.04
CA ALA A 96 -12.77 1.41 -9.78
C ALA A 96 -13.87 2.24 -9.08
N PHE A 97 -13.73 3.57 -9.10
CA PHE A 97 -14.71 4.52 -8.57
C PHE A 97 -16.05 4.43 -9.32
N LEU A 98 -16.02 4.43 -10.65
CA LEU A 98 -17.25 4.32 -11.45
C LEU A 98 -17.92 2.95 -11.30
N ILE A 99 -17.13 1.86 -11.16
CA ILE A 99 -17.67 0.52 -10.91
C ILE A 99 -18.36 0.47 -9.54
N SER A 100 -17.76 1.03 -8.49
CA SER A 100 -18.35 1.01 -7.15
C SER A 100 -19.62 1.84 -7.07
N GLU A 101 -19.64 3.03 -7.68
CA GLU A 101 -20.85 3.85 -7.77
C GLU A 101 -21.92 3.18 -8.66
N GLY A 102 -21.52 2.50 -9.74
CA GLY A 102 -22.42 1.70 -10.57
C GLY A 102 -23.05 0.53 -9.82
N ILE A 103 -22.29 -0.15 -8.95
CA ILE A 103 -22.80 -1.23 -8.09
C ILE A 103 -23.80 -0.65 -7.07
N ARG A 104 -23.45 0.47 -6.41
CA ARG A 104 -24.33 1.12 -5.44
C ARG A 104 -25.63 1.60 -6.08
N ALA A 105 -25.56 2.21 -7.27
CA ALA A 105 -26.73 2.66 -8.00
C ALA A 105 -27.68 1.51 -8.40
N ASN A 106 -27.14 0.29 -8.54
CA ASN A 106 -27.89 -0.91 -8.93
C ASN A 106 -28.00 -1.95 -7.81
N GLU A 107 -27.88 -1.54 -6.54
CA GLU A 107 -27.85 -2.45 -5.39
C GLU A 107 -29.07 -3.38 -5.35
N ALA A 108 -30.27 -2.86 -5.61
CA ALA A 108 -31.50 -3.64 -5.63
C ALA A 108 -31.50 -4.73 -6.73
N PHE A 109 -30.84 -4.47 -7.86
CA PHE A 109 -30.69 -5.45 -8.94
C PHE A 109 -29.74 -6.58 -8.53
N PHE A 110 -28.58 -6.23 -7.95
CA PHE A 110 -27.63 -7.22 -7.44
C PHE A 110 -28.21 -8.05 -6.29
N ALA A 111 -28.95 -7.44 -5.36
CA ALA A 111 -29.62 -8.16 -4.28
C ALA A 111 -30.63 -9.20 -4.80
N ARG A 112 -31.35 -8.89 -5.89
CA ARG A 112 -32.25 -9.86 -6.52
C ARG A 112 -31.50 -11.01 -7.17
N ILE A 113 -30.37 -10.73 -7.84
CA ILE A 113 -29.50 -11.77 -8.40
C ILE A 113 -28.97 -12.68 -7.30
N GLU A 114 -28.53 -12.10 -6.19
CA GLU A 114 -28.03 -12.83 -5.03
C GLU A 114 -29.10 -13.77 -4.46
N GLU A 115 -30.32 -13.26 -4.24
CA GLU A 115 -31.44 -14.06 -3.73
C GLU A 115 -31.73 -15.28 -4.62
N ILE A 116 -31.85 -15.07 -5.93
CA ILE A 116 -32.13 -16.16 -6.87
C ILE A 116 -30.97 -17.15 -6.93
N THR A 117 -29.72 -16.66 -6.91
CA THR A 117 -28.53 -17.51 -6.95
C THR A 117 -28.44 -18.38 -5.69
N ARG A 118 -28.80 -17.82 -4.53
CA ARG A 118 -28.88 -18.56 -3.25
C ARG A 118 -29.92 -19.67 -3.32
N GLN A 119 -31.11 -19.38 -3.83
CA GLN A 119 -32.16 -20.40 -4.01
C GLN A 119 -31.71 -21.53 -4.93
N ILE A 120 -31.01 -21.22 -6.02
CA ILE A 120 -30.44 -22.23 -6.91
C ILE A 120 -29.41 -23.10 -6.18
N ALA A 121 -28.53 -22.50 -5.37
CA ALA A 121 -27.56 -23.24 -4.58
C ALA A 121 -28.23 -24.17 -3.57
N GLU A 122 -29.26 -23.70 -2.88
CA GLU A 122 -30.04 -24.50 -1.92
C GLU A 122 -30.75 -25.67 -2.61
N LEU A 123 -31.42 -25.42 -3.75
CA LEU A 123 -32.08 -26.48 -4.53
C LEU A 123 -31.08 -27.53 -5.04
N ARG A 124 -29.87 -27.11 -5.46
CA ARG A 124 -28.80 -28.03 -5.85
C ARG A 124 -28.35 -28.90 -4.69
N GLU A 125 -28.26 -28.34 -3.49
CA GLU A 125 -27.89 -29.10 -2.28
C GLU A 125 -29.00 -30.07 -1.87
N GLN A 126 -30.26 -29.65 -1.85
CA GLN A 126 -31.42 -30.52 -1.57
C GLN A 126 -31.50 -31.72 -2.52
N LEU A 127 -31.23 -31.49 -3.81
CA LEU A 127 -31.13 -32.56 -4.80
C LEU A 127 -30.01 -33.55 -4.45
N ARG A 128 -28.83 -33.03 -4.10
CA ARG A 128 -27.67 -33.85 -3.70
C ARG A 128 -27.99 -34.72 -2.48
N GLN A 129 -28.65 -34.16 -1.47
CA GLN A 129 -29.02 -34.88 -0.25
C GLN A 129 -30.06 -35.98 -0.51
N THR A 130 -31.06 -35.71 -1.36
CA THR A 130 -32.09 -36.70 -1.72
C THR A 130 -31.47 -37.89 -2.47
N MET A 131 -30.47 -37.65 -3.31
CA MET A 131 -29.75 -38.71 -4.05
C MET A 131 -28.83 -39.55 -3.15
N VAL A 132 -28.21 -38.95 -2.13
CA VAL A 132 -27.32 -39.67 -1.19
C VAL A 132 -28.11 -40.46 -0.14
N THR A 133 -29.34 -40.05 0.18
CA THR A 133 -30.17 -40.70 1.20
C THR A 133 -30.91 -41.96 0.69
N ASN A 134 -30.91 -42.21 -0.62
CA ASN A 134 -31.60 -43.33 -1.26
C ASN A 134 -30.69 -44.54 -1.59
N GLU A 135 -29.49 -44.59 -1.01
CA GLU A 135 -28.64 -45.81 -0.90
C GLU A 135 -28.63 -46.30 0.55
#